data_AF-A0A453EWA9-F1
#
_entry.id   AF-A0A453EWA9-F1
#
_cell.length_a   1.000
_cell.length_b   1.000
_cell.length_c   1.000
_cell.angle_alpha   90.00
_cell.angle_beta   90.00
_cell.angle_gamma   90.00
#
_symmetry.space_group_name_H-M   'P 1'
#
loop_
_entity.id
_entity.type
_entity.pdbx_description
1 polymer ?
#
loop_
_entity_poly.entity_id
_entity_poly.type
_entity_poly.pdbx_seq_one_letter_code
_entity_poly.pdbx_strand_id
1 'polypeptide(L)'
;GIFFRMELCSPPITVVRLEHLLMAHALLCFLSPLSQVVINPKLRKTSKRTARFYEGCLSVDGYRAVVERHLDVEVSGFDRNGHPMKVEASGWQARILQHECDHLEGTLYVDKMVPRTFRTVDNLNLPLATGCPPLGA
;
A
#
# COMPACT_ATOMS: atom_id res chain seq x y z
N GLY A 1 -10.67 -14.36 12.27
CA GLY A 1 -9.90 -13.11 12.17
C GLY A 1 -8.85 -13.27 11.10
N ILE A 2 -8.61 -12.21 10.33
CA ILE A 2 -7.87 -12.12 9.06
C ILE A 2 -8.74 -12.51 7.85
N PHE A 3 -9.44 -11.51 7.30
CA PHE A 3 -10.16 -11.57 6.02
C PHE A 3 -9.49 -10.58 5.08
N PHE A 4 -8.78 -11.08 4.08
CA PHE A 4 -8.31 -10.27 2.95
C PHE A 4 -9.32 -10.47 1.82
N ARG A 5 -9.81 -9.38 1.21
CA ARG A 5 -10.32 -9.39 -0.16
C ARG A 5 -10.19 -8.00 -0.77
N MET A 6 -9.32 -7.88 -1.77
CA MET A 6 -8.98 -6.68 -2.56
C MET A 6 -9.80 -6.60 -3.85
N GLU A 7 -10.75 -5.65 -3.98
CA GLU A 7 -11.28 -5.21 -5.29
C GLU A 7 -11.59 -3.69 -5.32
N LEU A 8 -10.68 -2.94 -5.98
CA LEU A 8 -10.84 -1.87 -7.00
C LEU A 8 -11.54 -0.51 -6.72
N CYS A 9 -10.86 0.58 -7.15
CA CYS A 9 -11.47 1.77 -7.76
C CYS A 9 -10.64 2.19 -9.00
N SER A 10 -11.31 2.30 -10.16
CA SER A 10 -10.85 2.38 -11.58
C SER A 10 -10.48 3.80 -12.09
N PRO A 11 -10.09 4.07 -13.37
CA PRO A 11 -9.35 3.31 -14.43
C PRO A 11 -8.03 4.02 -14.94
N PRO A 12 -7.15 3.40 -15.76
CA PRO A 12 -7.28 2.12 -16.48
C PRO A 12 -6.35 0.98 -16.01
N ILE A 13 -6.88 -0.26 -16.04
CA ILE A 13 -6.22 -1.60 -16.02
C ILE A 13 -5.69 -2.08 -14.64
N THR A 14 -5.87 -3.29 -14.06
CA THR A 14 -6.75 -4.48 -14.19
C THR A 14 -6.53 -5.37 -12.93
N VAL A 15 -7.62 -5.76 -12.23
CA VAL A 15 -7.92 -6.98 -11.42
C VAL A 15 -6.89 -7.54 -10.40
N VAL A 16 -7.32 -7.66 -9.13
CA VAL A 16 -6.71 -8.49 -8.08
C VAL A 16 -7.62 -9.69 -7.83
N ARG A 17 -7.22 -10.90 -8.25
CA ARG A 17 -7.99 -12.12 -7.98
C ARG A 17 -7.42 -12.83 -6.75
N LEU A 18 -8.22 -12.90 -5.71
CA LEU A 18 -7.97 -13.70 -4.51
C LEU A 18 -8.40 -15.14 -4.73
N GLU A 19 -7.48 -16.08 -4.57
CA GLU A 19 -7.84 -17.46 -4.26
C GLU A 19 -7.01 -17.95 -3.07
N HIS A 20 -7.72 -18.08 -1.94
CA HIS A 20 -7.45 -18.88 -0.75
C HIS A 20 -6.11 -18.74 0.01
N LEU A 21 -6.22 -18.22 1.23
CA LEU A 21 -5.45 -18.59 2.44
C LEU A 21 -3.94 -18.82 2.26
N LEU A 22 -3.15 -17.74 2.24
CA LEU A 22 -1.78 -17.75 2.79
C LEU A 22 -1.36 -16.34 3.24
N MET A 23 -2.24 -15.66 3.97
CA MET A 23 -2.08 -14.24 4.32
C MET A 23 -1.42 -14.06 5.69
N ALA A 24 -0.13 -14.38 5.76
CA ALA A 24 0.73 -13.94 6.88
C ALA A 24 2.17 -13.62 6.44
N HIS A 25 2.58 -13.98 5.21
CA HIS A 25 3.99 -13.84 4.77
C HIS A 25 4.15 -13.52 3.27
N ALA A 26 3.11 -13.07 2.55
CA ALA A 26 3.17 -12.90 1.10
C ALA A 26 2.67 -11.51 0.67
N LEU A 27 3.46 -10.83 -0.16
CA LEU A 27 3.20 -9.52 -0.76
C LEU A 27 3.00 -9.70 -2.27
N LEU A 28 1.81 -9.39 -2.80
CA LEU A 28 1.60 -9.36 -4.25
C LEU A 28 2.03 -8.00 -4.82
N CYS A 29 3.00 -8.02 -5.72
CA CYS A 29 3.45 -6.87 -6.48
C CYS A 29 2.87 -6.93 -7.90
N PHE A 30 2.00 -5.97 -8.24
CA PHE A 30 1.47 -5.78 -9.60
C PHE A 30 2.39 -4.86 -10.40
N LEU A 31 3.58 -5.36 -10.74
CA LEU A 31 4.40 -4.80 -11.81
C LEU A 31 4.05 -5.58 -13.08
N SER A 32 3.45 -4.93 -14.07
CA SER A 32 3.26 -5.37 -15.47
C SER A 32 4.14 -6.55 -15.95
N PRO A 33 3.70 -7.46 -16.85
CA PRO A 33 2.40 -8.10 -17.04
C PRO A 33 2.29 -9.42 -16.22
N LEU A 34 3.17 -9.62 -15.24
CA LEU A 34 3.25 -10.83 -14.44
C LEU A 34 3.00 -10.48 -12.98
N SER A 35 1.94 -11.04 -12.39
CA SER A 35 1.75 -10.98 -10.94
C SER A 35 2.95 -11.62 -10.25
N GLN A 36 3.68 -10.83 -9.46
CA GLN A 36 4.81 -11.32 -8.69
C GLN A 36 4.39 -11.46 -7.23
N VAL A 37 4.56 -12.65 -6.67
CA VAL A 37 4.36 -12.91 -5.24
C VAL A 37 5.72 -12.89 -4.57
N VAL A 38 5.89 -12.01 -3.58
CA VAL A 38 7.09 -11.93 -2.76
C VAL A 38 6.79 -12.55 -1.39
N ILE A 39 7.40 -13.68 -1.10
CA ILE A 39 7.31 -14.39 0.17
C ILE A 39 8.40 -13.86 1.12
N ASN A 40 8.06 -13.68 2.39
CA ASN A 40 8.90 -13.09 3.43
C ASN A 40 9.55 -11.76 3.01
N PRO A 41 8.73 -10.78 2.58
CA PRO A 41 9.25 -9.52 2.04
C PRO A 41 10.01 -8.73 3.12
N LYS A 42 11.13 -8.15 2.74
CA LYS A 42 11.88 -7.17 3.51
C LYS A 42 11.96 -5.88 2.71
N LEU A 43 11.28 -4.84 3.20
CA LEU A 43 11.23 -3.54 2.54
C LEU A 43 12.36 -2.64 3.01
N ARG A 44 13.01 -1.97 2.06
CA ARG A 44 14.00 -0.93 2.29
C ARG A 44 13.66 0.31 1.49
N LYS A 45 13.75 1.47 2.14
CA LYS A 45 13.61 2.79 1.49
C LYS A 45 14.91 3.09 0.74
N THR A 46 14.84 3.40 -0.54
CA THR A 46 16.03 3.62 -1.39
C THR A 46 16.32 5.11 -1.60
N SER A 47 15.40 5.99 -1.23
CA SER A 47 15.60 7.45 -1.23
C SER A 47 14.97 8.09 0.02
N LYS A 48 15.25 9.39 0.25
CA LYS A 48 14.58 10.20 1.28
C LYS A 48 13.34 10.92 0.77
N ARG A 49 13.02 10.80 -0.53
CA ARG A 49 11.90 11.50 -1.15
C ARG A 49 10.60 10.87 -0.67
N THR A 50 9.65 11.69 -0.26
CA THR A 50 8.34 11.23 0.21
C THR A 50 7.23 11.92 -0.57
N ALA A 51 6.02 11.37 -0.46
CA ALA A 51 4.82 12.02 -0.95
C ALA A 51 3.62 11.74 -0.04
N ARG A 52 2.68 12.68 0.01
CA ARG A 52 1.46 12.63 0.83
C ARG A 52 0.24 12.54 -0.07
N PHE A 53 -0.51 11.45 0.09
CA PHE A 53 -1.76 11.21 -0.62
C PHE A 53 -2.73 10.46 0.29
N TYR A 54 -4.01 10.47 -0.06
CA TYR A 54 -5.00 9.65 0.62
C TYR A 54 -4.74 8.16 0.39
N GLU A 55 -4.79 7.39 1.47
CA GLU A 55 -4.86 5.94 1.48
C GLU A 55 -6.20 5.48 2.04
N GLY A 56 -6.62 4.30 1.61
CA GLY A 56 -7.69 3.53 2.21
C GLY A 56 -7.27 2.07 2.32
N CYS A 57 -7.96 1.32 3.16
CA CYS A 57 -7.78 -0.11 3.30
C CYS A 57 -9.15 -0.77 3.38
N LEU A 58 -9.29 -1.96 2.81
CA LEU A 58 -10.56 -2.70 2.89
C LEU A 58 -10.82 -3.26 4.28
N SER A 59 -9.78 -3.37 5.11
CA SER A 59 -9.92 -3.62 6.55
C SER A 59 -10.50 -2.43 7.32
N VAL A 60 -10.57 -1.25 6.72
CA VAL A 60 -11.15 -0.01 7.28
C VAL A 60 -12.07 0.62 6.22
N ASP A 61 -13.16 -0.08 5.95
CA ASP A 61 -14.05 0.27 4.85
C ASP A 61 -14.74 1.63 5.04
N GLY A 62 -14.99 2.34 3.94
CA GLY A 62 -15.68 3.64 3.93
C GLY A 62 -14.84 4.85 4.34
N TYR A 63 -13.58 4.68 4.77
CA TYR A 63 -12.72 5.78 5.22
C TYR A 63 -11.41 5.92 4.45
N ARG A 64 -10.85 7.14 4.46
CA ARG A 64 -9.57 7.51 3.89
C ARG A 64 -8.83 8.47 4.82
N ALA A 65 -7.51 8.46 4.77
CA ALA A 65 -6.68 9.47 5.43
C ALA A 65 -5.39 9.72 4.65
N VAL A 66 -4.77 10.87 4.85
CA VAL A 66 -3.50 11.19 4.19
C VAL A 66 -2.38 10.44 4.89
N VAL A 67 -1.54 9.75 4.12
CA VAL A 67 -0.38 9.02 4.63
C VAL A 67 0.86 9.44 3.84
N GLU A 68 1.93 9.73 4.55
CA GLU A 68 3.24 10.00 3.95
C GLU A 68 3.97 8.68 3.66
N ARG A 69 4.45 8.52 2.43
CA ARG A 69 5.17 7.32 1.98
C ARG A 69 6.45 7.70 1.26
N HIS A 70 7.45 6.83 1.31
CA HIS A 70 8.65 6.97 0.50
C HIS A 70 8.29 6.76 -0.97
N LEU A 71 8.85 7.59 -1.84
CA LEU A 71 8.62 7.50 -3.27
C LEU A 71 9.38 6.35 -3.92
N ASP A 72 10.48 5.91 -3.32
CA ASP A 72 11.34 4.86 -3.88
C ASP A 72 11.65 3.80 -2.81
N VAL A 73 11.35 2.54 -3.14
CA VAL A 73 11.60 1.40 -2.25
C VAL A 73 12.14 0.21 -3.04
N GLU A 74 12.79 -0.67 -2.29
CA GLU A 74 13.16 -2.00 -2.73
C GLU A 74 12.54 -3.01 -1.76
N VAL A 75 11.98 -4.09 -2.30
CA VAL A 75 11.54 -5.24 -1.51
C VAL A 75 12.34 -6.46 -1.94
N SER A 76 13.00 -7.11 -0.98
CA SER A 76 13.64 -8.42 -1.19
C SER A 76 12.81 -9.53 -0.55
N GLY A 77 12.93 -10.75 -1.07
CA GLY A 77 12.22 -11.91 -0.53
C GLY A 77 12.45 -13.12 -1.42
N PHE A 78 11.45 -13.99 -1.50
CA PHE A 78 11.48 -15.19 -2.35
C PHE A 78 10.28 -15.23 -3.28
N ASP A 79 10.44 -15.80 -4.47
CA ASP A 79 9.33 -16.09 -5.37
C ASP A 79 8.50 -17.29 -4.87
N ARG A 80 7.43 -17.64 -5.61
CA ARG A 80 6.57 -18.80 -5.30
C ARG A 80 7.28 -20.16 -5.28
N ASN A 81 8.46 -20.25 -5.90
CA ASN A 81 9.27 -21.47 -5.97
C ASN A 81 10.38 -21.46 -4.91
N GLY A 82 10.46 -20.42 -4.07
CA GLY A 82 11.51 -20.25 -3.05
C GLY A 82 12.82 -19.69 -3.59
N HIS A 83 12.88 -19.20 -4.82
CA HIS A 83 14.09 -18.54 -5.35
C HIS A 83 14.18 -17.11 -4.83
N PRO A 84 15.37 -16.64 -4.41
CA PRO A 84 15.56 -15.25 -4.00
C PRO A 84 15.18 -14.28 -5.11
N MET A 85 14.45 -13.22 -4.76
CA MET A 85 14.07 -12.16 -5.69
C MET A 85 14.18 -10.78 -5.05
N LYS A 86 14.27 -9.76 -5.91
CA LYS A 86 14.31 -8.36 -5.52
C LYS A 86 13.43 -7.55 -6.47
N VAL A 87 12.65 -6.64 -5.90
CA VAL A 87 11.72 -5.77 -6.62
C VAL A 87 12.05 -4.33 -6.27
N GLU A 88 12.35 -3.51 -7.27
CA GLU A 88 12.47 -2.06 -7.12
C GLU A 88 11.18 -1.41 -7.62
N ALA A 89 10.66 -0.47 -6.83
CA ALA A 89 9.40 0.20 -7.14
C ALA A 89 9.49 1.67 -6.78
N SER A 90 8.77 2.49 -7.55
CA SER A 90 8.64 3.91 -7.30
C SER A 90 7.18 4.39 -7.38
N GLY A 91 6.93 5.60 -6.89
CA GLY A 91 5.63 6.25 -6.94
C GLY A 91 4.53 5.43 -6.25
N TRP A 92 3.45 5.14 -6.99
CA TRP A 92 2.28 4.46 -6.42
C TRP A 92 2.55 2.99 -6.09
N GLN A 93 3.41 2.33 -6.86
CA GLN A 93 3.80 0.93 -6.58
C GLN A 93 4.60 0.84 -5.28
N ALA A 94 5.51 1.79 -5.05
CA ALA A 94 6.23 1.89 -3.78
C ALA A 94 5.28 2.09 -2.59
N ARG A 95 4.24 2.91 -2.75
CA ARG A 95 3.21 3.12 -1.73
C ARG A 95 2.46 1.84 -1.40
N ILE A 96 1.99 1.10 -2.41
CA ILE A 96 1.27 -0.16 -2.22
C ILE A 96 2.16 -1.16 -1.47
N LEU A 97 3.42 -1.34 -1.89
CA LEU A 97 4.34 -2.24 -1.20
C LEU A 97 4.57 -1.85 0.26
N GLN A 98 4.70 -0.56 0.56
CA GLN A 98 4.79 -0.09 1.94
C GLN A 98 3.51 -0.37 2.75
N HIS A 99 2.33 -0.18 2.15
CA HIS A 99 1.04 -0.46 2.81
C HIS A 99 0.89 -1.94 3.15
N GLU A 100 1.17 -2.82 2.19
CA GLU A 100 1.05 -4.25 2.38
C GLU A 100 2.13 -4.83 3.30
N CYS A 101 3.35 -4.29 3.27
CA CYS A 101 4.37 -4.66 4.26
C CYS A 101 3.99 -4.22 5.68
N ASP A 102 3.36 -3.04 5.85
CA ASP A 102 2.86 -2.61 7.17
C ASP A 102 1.86 -3.62 7.74
N HIS A 103 0.99 -4.22 6.92
CA HIS A 103 0.05 -5.27 7.38
C HIS A 103 0.76 -6.49 7.95
N LEU A 104 1.91 -6.89 7.37
CA LEU A 104 2.71 -8.00 7.88
C LEU A 104 3.35 -7.68 9.24
N GLU A 105 3.55 -6.40 9.53
CA GLU A 105 4.00 -5.89 10.83
C GLU A 105 2.83 -5.55 11.77
N GLY A 106 1.59 -5.87 11.39
CA GLY A 106 0.40 -5.59 12.19
C GLY A 106 0.03 -4.11 12.28
N THR A 107 0.53 -3.28 11.36
CA THR A 107 0.31 -1.84 11.32
C THR A 107 -0.69 -1.47 10.23
N LEU A 108 -1.68 -0.64 10.55
CA LEU A 108 -2.65 -0.12 9.59
C LEU A 108 -2.31 1.32 9.19
N TYR A 109 -2.83 1.77 8.05
CA TYR A 109 -2.62 3.14 7.58
C TYR A 109 -3.17 4.20 8.58
N VAL A 110 -4.19 3.86 9.36
CA VAL A 110 -4.78 4.74 10.40
C VAL A 110 -3.82 4.99 11.56
N ASP A 111 -2.85 4.10 11.79
CA ASP A 111 -1.82 4.27 12.82
C ASP A 111 -0.71 5.25 12.38
N LYS A 112 -0.60 5.52 11.07
CA LYS A 112 0.47 6.33 10.44
C LYS A 112 -0.06 7.56 9.71
N MET A 113 -1.36 7.82 9.79
CA MET A 113 -1.98 8.91 9.05
C MET A 113 -1.60 10.28 9.60
N VAL A 114 -1.62 11.28 8.71
CA VAL A 114 -1.50 12.68 9.09
C VAL A 114 -2.73 13.07 9.95
N PRO A 115 -2.53 13.64 11.15
CA PRO A 115 -3.64 14.05 12.01
C PRO A 115 -4.61 14.99 11.29
N ARG A 116 -5.89 14.92 11.64
CA ARG A 116 -6.98 15.76 11.07
C ARG A 116 -7.28 15.53 9.57
N THR A 117 -6.82 14.42 9.00
CA THR A 117 -7.11 14.08 7.59
C THR A 117 -8.08 12.89 7.40
N PHE A 118 -8.33 12.11 8.45
CA PHE A 118 -9.26 10.98 8.44
C PHE A 118 -10.69 11.42 8.11
N ARG A 119 -11.29 10.82 7.09
CA ARG A 119 -12.60 11.22 6.55
C ARG A 119 -13.28 10.07 5.83
N THR A 120 -14.58 10.18 5.65
CA THR A 120 -15.37 9.26 4.82
C THR A 120 -15.01 9.42 3.33
N VAL A 121 -15.29 8.40 2.52
CA VAL A 121 -15.11 8.44 1.07
C VAL A 121 -15.88 9.59 0.39
N ASP A 122 -17.09 9.91 0.87
CA ASP A 122 -17.91 11.00 0.32
C ASP A 122 -17.28 12.38 0.54
N ASN A 123 -16.49 12.53 1.60
CA ASN A 123 -15.84 13.78 1.99
C ASN A 123 -14.43 13.93 1.41
N LEU A 124 -13.99 13.03 0.52
CA LEU A 124 -12.61 12.98 0.04
C LEU A 124 -12.15 14.27 -0.64
N ASN A 125 -13.05 14.91 -1.39
CA ASN A 125 -12.77 16.13 -2.16
C ASN A 125 -12.93 17.43 -1.35
N LEU A 126 -13.33 17.35 -0.07
CA LEU A 126 -13.38 18.53 0.78
C LEU A 126 -11.96 19.05 1.08
N PRO A 127 -11.79 20.36 1.32
CA PRO A 127 -10.50 20.91 1.67
C PRO A 127 -9.83 20.22 2.87
N LEU A 128 -8.51 20.25 2.92
CA LEU A 128 -7.77 19.90 4.14
C LEU A 128 -8.00 20.98 5.21
N ALA A 129 -8.04 20.57 6.47
CA ALA A 129 -8.14 21.51 7.58
C ALA A 129 -6.90 22.42 7.64
N THR A 130 -7.07 23.65 8.12
CA THR A 130 -5.96 24.60 8.31
C THR A 130 -4.83 23.98 9.13
N GLY A 131 -3.60 24.11 8.63
CA GLY A 131 -2.40 23.55 9.25
C GLY A 131 -2.06 22.11 8.85
N CYS A 132 -2.91 21.43 8.05
CA CYS A 132 -2.51 20.15 7.46
C CYS A 132 -1.45 20.36 6.36
N PRO A 133 -0.45 19.49 6.26
CA PRO A 133 0.51 19.54 5.15
C PRO A 133 -0.21 19.31 3.81
N PRO A 134 0.26 19.95 2.71
CA PRO A 134 -0.33 19.75 1.40
C PRO A 134 -0.12 18.32 0.88
N LEU A 135 -0.98 17.91 -0.05
CA LEU A 135 -0.80 16.68 -0.82
C LEU A 135 0.28 16.87 -1.88
N GLY A 136 0.87 15.76 -2.34
CA GLY A 136 1.94 15.76 -3.34
C GLY A 136 3.28 15.30 -2.78
N ALA A 137 4.30 15.37 -3.64
CA ALA A 137 5.70 15.09 -3.33
C ALA A 137 6.46 16.36 -2.96
#